data_AF-A0A7W1UC72-F1
#
_entry.id   AF-A0A7W1UC72-F1
#
_cell.length_a   1.000
_cell.length_b   1.000
_cell.length_c   1.000
_cell.angle_alpha   90.00
_cell.angle_beta   90.00
_cell.angle_gamma   90.00
#
_symmetry.space_group_name_H-M   'P 1'
#
loop_
_entity.id
_entity.type
_entity.pdbx_description
1 polymer ?
#
loop_
_entity_poly.entity_id
_entity_poly.type
_entity_poly.pdbx_seq_one_letter_code
_entity_poly.pdbx_strand_id
1 'polypeptide(L)' 'MATIAPFRAVRPKSELASQVAAPPYDVVSLQEARDLADGNPYCFLRIGRAELELGDGIDPYSAEVYQKGAH' A
#
# COMPACT_ATOMS: atom_id res chain seq x y z
N MET A 1 35.01 7.22 -2.59
CA MET A 1 34.49 6.14 -1.73
C MET A 1 33.26 6.69 -1.04
N ALA A 2 32.10 6.04 -1.12
CA ALA A 2 30.86 6.56 -0.53
C ALA A 2 30.90 6.43 1.01
N THR A 3 30.54 7.50 1.73
CA THR A 3 30.37 7.46 3.19
C THR A 3 28.97 6.94 3.50
N ILE A 4 28.88 5.80 4.19
CA ILE A 4 27.60 5.20 4.61
C ILE A 4 27.36 5.56 6.09
N ALA A 5 26.24 6.23 6.38
CA ALA A 5 25.84 6.58 7.73
C ALA A 5 24.49 5.94 8.09
N PRO A 6 24.35 5.31 9.28
CA PRO A 6 23.08 4.73 9.70
C PRO A 6 22.06 5.82 10.05
N PHE A 7 20.77 5.51 9.87
CA PHE A 7 19.65 6.35 10.28
C PHE A 7 18.56 5.49 10.94
N ARG A 8 17.69 6.13 11.74
CA ARG A 8 16.57 5.44 12.38
C ARG A 8 15.47 5.21 11.35
N ALA A 9 15.19 3.95 11.02
CA ALA A 9 14.07 3.60 10.16
C ALA A 9 12.74 3.65 10.94
N VAL A 10 11.67 4.06 10.25
CA VAL A 10 10.31 3.82 10.72
C VAL A 10 9.96 2.37 10.38
N ARG A 11 9.48 1.64 11.38
CA ARG A 11 9.07 0.23 11.22
C ARG A 11 7.79 -0.03 12.00
N PRO A 12 6.92 -0.93 11.53
CA PRO A 12 5.71 -1.30 12.27
C PRO A 12 6.09 -1.96 13.61
N LYS A 13 5.13 -1.96 14.54
CA LYS A 13 5.24 -2.77 15.75
C LYS A 13 5.36 -4.25 15.36
N SER A 14 6.10 -5.04 16.13
CA SER A 14 6.43 -6.43 15.77
C SER A 14 5.18 -7.29 15.54
N GLU A 15 4.13 -7.06 16.32
CA GLU A 15 2.83 -7.74 16.23
C GLU A 15 2.00 -7.34 14.99
N LEU A 16 2.31 -6.21 14.37
CA LEU A 16 1.66 -5.74 13.14
C LEU A 16 2.49 -6.02 11.88
N ALA A 17 3.74 -6.47 12.03
CA ALA A 17 4.68 -6.59 10.91
C ALA A 17 4.14 -7.48 9.78
N SER A 18 3.51 -8.62 10.11
CA SER A 18 2.91 -9.52 9.11
C SER A 18 1.66 -8.95 8.44
N GLN A 19 0.94 -8.04 9.11
CA GLN A 19 -0.27 -7.41 8.58
C GLN A 19 0.07 -6.21 7.67
N VAL A 20 1.19 -5.54 7.95
CA VAL A 20 1.67 -4.41 7.14
C VAL A 20 2.44 -4.89 5.92
N ALA A 21 3.19 -5.99 6.02
CA ALA A 21 3.97 -6.53 4.91
C ALA A 21 3.05 -6.85 3.71
N ALA A 22 3.43 -6.34 2.54
CA ALA A 22 2.74 -6.57 1.28
C ALA A 22 3.75 -6.60 0.12
N PRO A 23 3.42 -7.29 -1.00
CA PRO A 23 4.26 -7.23 -2.20
C PRO A 23 4.35 -5.79 -2.74
N PRO A 24 5.36 -5.48 -3.56
CA PRO A 24 5.38 -4.23 -4.33
C PRO A 24 4.08 -4.01 -5.10
N TYR A 25 3.62 -2.77 -5.19
CA TYR A 25 2.31 -2.43 -5.77
C TYR A 25 2.21 -2.75 -7.27
N ASP A 26 3.34 -2.79 -7.97
CA ASP A 26 3.50 -2.97 -9.41
C ASP A 26 3.65 -4.44 -9.82
N VAL A 27 3.79 -5.37 -8.87
CA VAL A 27 3.89 -6.82 -9.16
C VAL A 27 2.58 -7.57 -8.95
N VAL A 28 1.49 -6.87 -8.64
CA VAL A 28 0.15 -7.43 -8.43
C VAL A 28 -0.90 -6.68 -9.25
N SER A 29 -1.87 -7.41 -9.78
CA SER A 29 -3.06 -6.83 -10.39
C SER A 29 -3.95 -6.16 -9.34
N LEU A 30 -4.90 -5.33 -9.80
CA LEU A 30 -5.85 -4.67 -8.89
C LEU A 30 -6.68 -5.70 -8.10
N GLN A 31 -7.09 -6.78 -8.75
CA GLN A 31 -7.86 -7.84 -8.12
C GLN A 31 -7.05 -8.57 -7.05
N GLU A 32 -5.83 -9.01 -7.36
CA GLU A 32 -4.94 -9.66 -6.39
C GLU A 32 -4.65 -8.74 -5.20
N ALA A 33 -4.47 -7.45 -5.45
CA ALA A 33 -4.25 -6.47 -4.39
C ALA A 33 -5.49 -6.30 -3.47
N ARG A 34 -6.71 -6.38 -4.01
CA ARG A 34 -7.94 -6.39 -3.20
C ARG A 34 -8.03 -7.64 -2.35
N ASP A 35 -7.78 -8.81 -2.95
CA ASP A 35 -7.83 -10.09 -2.26
C ASP A 35 -6.78 -10.15 -1.13
N LEU A 36 -5.59 -9.57 -1.34
CA LEU A 36 -4.54 -9.45 -0.31
C LEU A 36 -4.88 -8.45 0.81
N ALA A 37 -5.64 -7.41 0.50
CA ALA A 37 -6.04 -6.38 1.46
C ALA A 37 -7.36 -6.69 2.18
N ASP A 38 -8.12 -7.69 1.71
CA ASP A 38 -9.41 -8.06 2.27
C ASP A 38 -9.26 -8.51 3.74
N GLY A 39 -10.18 -8.05 4.59
CA GLY A 39 -10.14 -8.31 6.03
C GLY A 39 -8.94 -7.73 6.79
N ASN A 40 -7.96 -7.11 6.12
CA ASN A 40 -6.75 -6.57 6.75
C ASN A 40 -6.66 -5.03 6.58
N PRO A 41 -7.03 -4.25 7.61
CA PRO A 41 -6.97 -2.79 7.56
C PRO A 41 -5.54 -2.23 7.55
N TYR A 42 -4.53 -3.05 7.88
CA TYR A 42 -3.13 -2.62 7.95
C TYR A 42 -2.33 -2.92 6.67
N CYS A 43 -2.93 -3.56 5.66
CA CYS A 43 -2.25 -3.92 4.42
C CYS A 43 -1.69 -2.67 3.73
N PHE A 44 -0.36 -2.64 3.52
CA PHE A 44 0.32 -1.48 2.96
C PHE A 44 -0.10 -1.15 1.51
N LEU A 45 -0.69 -2.11 0.78
CA LEU A 45 -1.23 -1.87 -0.56
C LEU A 45 -2.34 -0.82 -0.56
N ARG A 46 -3.10 -0.65 0.54
CA ARG A 46 -4.13 0.39 0.65
C ARG A 46 -3.55 1.82 0.57
N ILE A 47 -2.26 1.98 0.88
CA ILE A 47 -1.51 3.25 0.73
C ILE A 47 -0.92 3.35 -0.68
N GLY A 48 -0.27 2.28 -1.15
CA GLY A 48 0.37 2.27 -2.47
C GLY A 48 -0.61 2.31 -3.64
N ARG A 49 -1.86 1.89 -3.41
CA ARG A 49 -2.93 1.77 -4.41
C ARG A 49 -4.26 2.24 -3.81
N ALA A 50 -4.47 3.55 -3.82
CA ALA A 50 -5.67 4.18 -3.26
C ALA A 50 -6.97 3.71 -3.95
N GLU A 51 -6.88 3.26 -5.21
CA GLU A 51 -8.02 2.73 -5.97
C GLU A 51 -8.62 1.44 -5.36
N LEU A 52 -7.90 0.76 -4.46
CA LEU A 52 -8.40 -0.42 -3.74
C LEU A 52 -9.63 -0.13 -2.88
N GLU A 53 -9.71 1.10 -2.36
CA GLU A 53 -10.77 1.55 -1.47
C GLU A 53 -11.96 2.15 -2.24
N LEU A 54 -11.94 2.07 -3.57
CA LEU A 54 -12.96 2.60 -4.48
C LEU A 54 -13.60 1.46 -5.27
N GLY A 55 -14.68 1.80 -6.00
CA GLY A 55 -15.49 0.84 -6.75
C GLY A 55 -14.73 0.12 -7.87
N ASP A 56 -15.36 -0.92 -8.41
CA ASP A 56 -14.85 -1.66 -9.56
C ASP A 56 -14.80 -0.80 -10.83
N GLY A 57 -13.79 -1.05 -11.66
CA GLY A 57 -13.66 -0.39 -12.97
C GLY A 57 -13.27 1.09 -12.90
N ILE A 58 -12.84 1.59 -11.73
CA ILE A 58 -12.36 2.96 -11.61
C ILE A 58 -11.03 3.13 -12.35
N ASP A 59 -10.87 4.26 -13.04
CA ASP A 59 -9.60 4.65 -13.62
C ASP A 59 -8.60 4.96 -12.48
N PRO A 60 -7.46 4.24 -12.40
CA PRO A 60 -6.43 4.49 -11.39
C PRO A 60 -5.88 5.91 -11.40
N TYR A 61 -6.03 6.64 -12.52
CA TYR A 61 -5.56 8.02 -12.68
C TYR A 61 -6.68 9.05 -12.53
N SER A 62 -7.88 8.63 -12.11
CA SER A 62 -9.00 9.53 -11.88
C SER A 62 -8.75 10.47 -10.69
N ALA A 63 -9.40 11.64 -10.72
CA ALA A 63 -9.31 12.61 -9.63
C ALA A 63 -9.76 12.02 -8.28
N GLU A 64 -10.72 11.09 -8.29
CA GLU A 64 -11.24 10.43 -7.08
C GLU A 64 -10.16 9.55 -6.40
N VAL A 65 -9.38 8.79 -7.18
CA VAL A 65 -8.26 7.99 -6.66
C VAL A 65 -7.21 8.88 -6.02
N TYR A 66 -6.83 9.97 -6.68
CA TYR A 66 -5.88 10.94 -6.12
C TYR A 66 -6.40 11.62 -4.86
N GLN A 67 -7.69 11.98 -4.82
CA GLN A 67 -8.32 12.52 -3.61
C GLN A 67 -8.30 11.51 -2.48
N LYS A 68 -8.58 10.23 -2.76
CA LYS A 68 -8.54 9.17 -1.76
C LYS A 68 -7.13 8.97 -1.18
N GLY A 69 -6.09 9.02 -2.01
CA GLY A 69 -4.70 8.87 -1.59
C GLY A 69 -4.06 10.10 -0.92
N ALA A 70 -4.74 11.25 -0.92
CA ALA A 70 -4.23 12.48 -0.32
C ALA A 70 -4.47 12.58 1.20
N HIS A 71 -5.25 11.66 1.77
CA HIS A 71 -5.63 11.61 3.19
C HIS A 71 -4.86 10.54 3.96
#